data_AF-A0A9N9C363-F1
#
_entry.id   AF-A0A9N9C363-F1
#
_cell.length_a   1.000
_cell.length_b   1.000
_cell.length_c   1.000
_cell.angle_alpha   90.00
_cell.angle_beta   90.00
_cell.angle_gamma   90.00
#
_symmetry.space_group_name_H-M   'P 1'
#
loop_
_entity.id
_entity.type
_entity.pdbx_description
1 polymer ?
#
loop_
_entity_poly.entity_id
_entity_poly.type
_entity_poly.pdbx_seq_one_letter_code
_entity_poly.pdbx_strand_id
1 'polypeptide(L)'
;VWKITNCVRGQRRKAILDVVSGSEAPDIRFLLKTSHNHPIDAEHIKVFADLQRKGLQLRDGMWFRESDFKGKICVESIKQTVTKKRYANDKFQISFISMLEEVNKKIVKEDTINLKHLYWKFFDQAVGSDILYDKGKTSTSIHDTVTLARKIVKNVFV
;
A
#
# COMPACT_ATOMS: atom_id res chain seq x y z
N VAL A 1 -11.46 -8.95 -14.97
CA VAL A 1 -10.41 -8.30 -15.78
C VAL A 1 -9.66 -7.34 -14.88
N TRP A 2 -8.34 -7.51 -14.73
CA TRP A 2 -7.50 -6.67 -13.88
C TRP A 2 -7.24 -5.33 -14.57
N LYS A 3 -7.56 -4.20 -13.93
CA LYS A 3 -7.29 -2.86 -14.47
C LYS A 3 -6.33 -2.14 -13.53
N ILE A 4 -5.14 -1.80 -14.02
CA ILE A 4 -4.26 -0.81 -13.40
C ILE A 4 -4.96 0.54 -13.58
N THR A 5 -5.58 1.05 -12.52
CA THR A 5 -6.43 2.25 -12.58
C THR A 5 -5.68 3.53 -12.27
N ASN A 6 -4.59 3.44 -11.52
CA ASN A 6 -3.80 4.59 -11.12
C ASN A 6 -2.32 4.24 -11.06
N CYS A 7 -1.49 5.09 -11.66
CA CYS A 7 -0.04 5.09 -11.52
C CYS A 7 0.37 6.43 -10.90
N VAL A 8 0.41 6.49 -9.56
CA VAL A 8 0.69 7.75 -8.87
C VAL A 8 2.16 8.12 -9.02
N ARG A 9 2.44 9.21 -9.74
CA ARG A 9 3.79 9.77 -10.00
C ARG A 9 4.41 10.46 -8.77
N GLY A 10 3.90 10.20 -7.57
CA GLY A 10 4.10 11.04 -6.38
C GLY A 10 5.52 11.03 -5.80
N GLN A 11 6.42 10.16 -6.26
CA GLN A 11 7.82 10.16 -5.85
C GLN A 11 8.68 9.76 -7.05
N ARG A 12 9.73 10.53 -7.39
CA ARG A 12 10.65 10.32 -8.54
C ARG A 12 11.35 8.93 -8.61
N ARG A 13 11.01 8.00 -7.71
CA ARG A 13 11.60 6.67 -7.59
C ARG A 13 10.57 5.57 -7.35
N LYS A 14 9.28 5.90 -7.25
CA LYS A 14 8.24 4.93 -6.89
C LYS A 14 7.04 5.05 -7.81
N ALA A 15 6.58 3.91 -8.32
CA ALA A 15 5.29 3.79 -8.96
C ALA A 15 4.37 2.97 -8.04
N ILE A 16 3.16 3.49 -7.82
CA ILE A 16 2.10 2.73 -7.15
C ILE A 16 1.14 2.29 -8.23
N LEU A 17 0.96 0.98 -8.39
CA LEU A 17 0.00 0.42 -9.33
C LEU A 17 -1.16 -0.14 -8.53
N ASP A 18 -2.34 0.44 -8.72
CA ASP A 18 -3.55 0.05 -8.03
C ASP A 18 -4.40 -0.83 -8.94
N VAL A 19 -4.76 -2.00 -8.43
CA VAL A 19 -5.80 -2.85 -9.02
C VAL A 19 -7.06 -2.72 -8.18
N VAL A 20 -8.12 -2.32 -8.86
CA VAL A 20 -9.43 -2.10 -8.29
C VAL A 20 -10.44 -3.00 -9.01
N SER A 21 -11.25 -3.74 -8.25
CA SER A 21 -12.43 -4.44 -8.71
C SER A 21 -13.67 -3.78 -8.12
N GLY A 22 -14.47 -3.13 -8.96
CA GLY A 22 -15.82 -2.66 -8.62
C GLY A 22 -15.99 -1.64 -7.49
N SER A 23 -14.93 -1.18 -6.80
CA SER A 23 -14.98 -0.24 -5.68
C SER A 23 -14.14 1.03 -5.95
N GLU A 24 -14.13 1.99 -5.03
CA GLU A 24 -13.26 3.19 -5.12
C GLU A 24 -11.84 2.96 -4.58
N ALA A 25 -11.59 1.85 -3.87
CA ALA A 25 -10.30 1.55 -3.25
C ALA A 25 -9.63 0.32 -3.88
N PRO A 26 -8.28 0.28 -3.96
CA PRO A 26 -7.61 -0.88 -4.54
C PRO A 26 -7.73 -2.12 -3.65
N ASP A 27 -8.11 -3.23 -4.29
CA ASP A 27 -8.06 -4.57 -3.72
C ASP A 27 -6.63 -5.05 -3.60
N ILE A 28 -5.80 -4.74 -4.61
CA ILE A 28 -4.37 -5.03 -4.62
C ILE A 28 -3.63 -3.74 -4.96
N ARG A 29 -2.63 -3.41 -4.14
CA ARG A 29 -1.70 -2.32 -4.39
C ARG A 29 -0.31 -2.89 -4.58
N PHE A 30 0.34 -2.44 -5.65
CA PHE A 30 1.74 -2.73 -5.92
C PHE A 30 2.58 -1.48 -5.70
N LEU A 31 3.73 -1.65 -5.06
CA LEU A 31 4.77 -0.62 -4.99
C LEU A 31 5.99 -1.10 -5.77
N LEU A 32 6.32 -0.36 -6.82
CA LEU A 32 7.53 -0.54 -7.60
C LEU A 32 8.52 0.56 -7.21
N LYS A 33 9.76 0.18 -6.90
CA LYS A 33 10.85 1.13 -6.59
C LYS A 33 11.98 1.01 -7.62
N THR A 34 12.42 2.16 -8.13
CA THR A 34 13.57 2.28 -9.03
C THR A 34 14.80 2.75 -8.26
N SER A 35 15.98 2.26 -8.64
CA SER A 35 17.28 2.66 -8.08
C SER A 35 17.66 4.10 -8.43
N HIS A 36 17.16 4.62 -9.55
CA HIS A 36 17.45 5.97 -10.03
C HIS A 36 16.27 6.92 -9.84
N ASN A 37 16.60 8.22 -9.73
CA ASN A 37 15.66 9.31 -9.61
C ASN A 37 15.04 9.63 -10.99
N HIS A 38 14.32 8.66 -11.55
CA HIS A 38 13.77 8.73 -12.88
C HIS A 38 12.24 8.94 -12.83
N PRO A 39 11.70 9.99 -13.46
CA PRO A 39 10.27 10.22 -13.49
C PRO A 39 9.56 9.06 -14.20
N ILE A 40 8.42 8.63 -13.65
CA ILE A 40 7.58 7.63 -14.31
C ILE A 40 6.87 8.31 -15.50
N ASP A 41 7.31 8.01 -16.70
CA ASP A 41 6.87 8.63 -17.95
C ASP A 41 5.96 7.72 -18.80
N ALA A 42 5.71 8.11 -20.05
CA ALA A 42 4.87 7.36 -20.98
C ALA A 42 5.44 5.98 -21.37
N GLU A 43 6.76 5.81 -21.38
CA GLU A 43 7.39 4.51 -21.71
C GLU A 43 7.15 3.50 -20.58
N HIS A 44 7.30 3.94 -19.33
CA HIS A 44 6.98 3.12 -18.17
C HIS A 44 5.50 2.68 -18.18
N ILE A 45 4.59 3.59 -18.53
CA ILE A 45 3.16 3.28 -18.68
C ILE A 45 2.93 2.22 -19.76
N LYS A 46 3.61 2.31 -20.91
CA LYS A 46 3.54 1.29 -21.97
C LYS A 46 4.02 -0.06 -21.48
N VAL A 47 5.12 -0.12 -20.71
CA VAL A 47 5.61 -1.36 -20.10
C VAL A 47 4.55 -2.00 -19.21
N PHE A 48 3.87 -1.23 -18.36
CA PHE A 48 2.79 -1.75 -17.52
C PHE A 48 1.59 -2.25 -18.34
N ALA A 49 1.18 -1.51 -19.37
CA ALA A 49 0.10 -1.90 -20.27
C ALA A 49 0.42 -3.17 -21.08
N ASP A 50 1.67 -3.34 -21.51
CA ASP A 50 2.16 -4.55 -22.17
C ASP A 50 2.11 -5.76 -21.23
N LEU A 51 2.53 -5.58 -19.97
CA LEU A 51 2.47 -6.63 -18.95
C LEU A 51 1.03 -7.07 -18.67
N GLN A 52 0.09 -6.14 -18.63
CA GLN A 52 -1.34 -6.47 -18.51
C GLN A 52 -1.86 -7.26 -19.72
N ARG A 53 -1.48 -6.86 -20.94
CA ARG A 53 -1.94 -7.51 -22.19
C ARG A 53 -1.41 -8.94 -22.33
N LYS A 54 -0.19 -9.21 -21.87
CA LYS A 54 0.41 -10.55 -21.93
C LYS A 54 -0.25 -11.58 -21.01
N GLY A 55 -1.11 -11.14 -20.09
CA GLY A 55 -1.70 -11.98 -19.08
C GLY A 55 -0.72 -12.19 -17.91
N LEU A 56 -1.18 -11.92 -16.70
CA LEU A 56 -0.39 -12.09 -15.49
C LEU A 56 -0.59 -13.51 -14.96
N GLN A 57 0.51 -14.20 -14.67
CA GLN A 57 0.49 -15.49 -14.00
C GLN A 57 1.00 -15.33 -12.57
N LEU A 58 0.23 -15.87 -11.63
CA LEU A 58 0.61 -15.92 -10.24
C LEU A 58 1.81 -16.88 -10.08
N ARG A 59 2.93 -16.37 -9.58
CA ARG A 59 4.17 -17.12 -9.34
C ARG A 59 4.59 -16.90 -7.90
N ASP A 60 4.64 -17.97 -7.11
CA ASP A 60 5.02 -17.91 -5.69
C ASP A 60 4.19 -16.89 -4.89
N GLY A 61 2.89 -16.80 -5.21
CA GLY A 61 1.95 -15.84 -4.58
C GLY A 61 2.05 -14.39 -5.10
N MET A 62 2.96 -14.10 -6.04
CA MET A 62 3.13 -12.77 -6.63
C MET A 62 2.68 -12.71 -8.09
N TRP A 63 1.92 -11.67 -8.45
CA TRP A 63 1.46 -11.41 -9.81
C TRP A 63 2.57 -10.83 -10.70
N PHE A 64 3.45 -10.03 -10.09
CA PHE A 64 4.62 -9.46 -10.74
C PHE A 64 5.89 -9.97 -10.07
N ARG A 65 6.90 -10.23 -10.89
CA ARG A 65 8.25 -10.57 -10.48
C ARG A 65 9.24 -9.54 -11.02
N GLU A 66 10.37 -9.36 -10.35
CA GLU A 66 11.45 -8.46 -10.81
C GLU A 66 11.83 -8.75 -12.28
N SER A 67 11.83 -10.04 -12.64
CA SER A 67 12.14 -10.54 -13.98
C SER A 67 11.17 -10.08 -15.07
N ASP A 68 9.92 -9.74 -14.74
CA ASP A 68 8.94 -9.22 -15.71
C ASP A 68 9.35 -7.85 -16.26
N PHE A 69 10.20 -7.14 -15.53
CA PHE A 69 10.70 -5.81 -15.85
C PHE A 69 12.15 -5.82 -16.37
N LYS A 70 12.80 -6.99 -16.41
CA LYS A 70 14.20 -7.11 -16.84
C LYS A 70 14.40 -6.53 -18.25
N GLY A 71 15.39 -5.66 -18.40
CA GLY A 71 15.71 -4.99 -19.66
C GLY A 71 14.74 -3.86 -20.04
N LYS A 72 13.75 -3.55 -19.20
CA LYS A 72 12.80 -2.44 -19.41
C LYS A 72 12.90 -1.40 -18.31
N ILE A 73 12.92 -1.84 -17.05
CA ILE A 73 13.00 -0.99 -15.86
C ILE A 73 13.93 -1.66 -14.86
N CYS A 74 14.84 -0.91 -14.25
CA CYS A 74 15.65 -1.40 -13.13
C CYS A 74 14.79 -1.37 -11.85
N VAL A 75 14.38 -2.56 -11.42
CA VAL A 75 13.50 -2.76 -10.26
C VAL A 75 14.34 -3.24 -9.09
N GLU A 76 14.31 -2.48 -7.99
CA GLU A 76 15.02 -2.86 -6.75
C GLU A 76 14.17 -3.81 -5.90
N SER A 77 12.87 -3.56 -5.84
CA SER A 77 11.91 -4.44 -5.21
C SER A 77 10.50 -4.29 -5.77
N ILE A 78 9.72 -5.36 -5.63
CA ILE A 78 8.29 -5.37 -5.91
C ILE A 78 7.58 -5.72 -4.62
N LYS A 79 6.68 -4.85 -4.15
CA LYS A 79 5.76 -5.18 -3.06
C LYS A 79 4.34 -5.35 -3.59
N GLN A 80 3.64 -6.37 -3.12
CA GLN A 80 2.25 -6.68 -3.42
C GLN A 80 1.47 -6.85 -2.12
N THR A 81 0.33 -6.16 -2.00
CA THR A 81 -0.66 -6.50 -0.96
C THR A 81 -1.42 -7.77 -1.37
N VAL A 82 -1.39 -8.82 -0.56
CA VAL A 82 -2.06 -10.11 -0.82
C VAL A 82 -3.42 -10.17 -0.14
N THR A 83 -3.49 -9.73 1.11
CA THR A 83 -4.72 -9.74 1.89
C THR A 83 -4.87 -8.41 2.59
N LYS A 84 -6.09 -7.88 2.59
CA LYS A 84 -6.44 -6.70 3.37
C LYS A 84 -7.81 -6.90 3.99
N LYS A 85 -7.84 -7.16 5.30
CA LYS A 85 -9.09 -7.12 6.08
C LYS A 85 -9.15 -5.80 6.82
N ARG A 86 -10.31 -5.16 6.85
CA ARG A 86 -10.50 -3.89 7.54
C ARG A 86 -11.77 -3.96 8.36
N TYR A 87 -11.67 -3.51 9.61
CA TYR A 87 -12.80 -3.33 10.51
C TYR A 87 -12.77 -1.90 11.02
N ALA A 88 -13.94 -1.32 11.24
CA ALA A 88 -14.05 0.03 11.75
C ALA A 88 -15.22 0.12 12.75
N ASN A 89 -15.09 1.04 13.70
CA ASN A 89 -16.17 1.52 14.54
C ASN A 89 -16.20 3.05 14.49
N ASP A 90 -16.90 3.66 15.44
CA ASP A 90 -17.04 5.12 15.58
C ASP A 90 -15.70 5.86 15.78
N LYS A 91 -14.70 5.21 16.39
CA LYS A 91 -13.44 5.86 16.79
C LYS A 91 -12.20 5.33 16.07
N PHE A 92 -12.22 4.08 15.63
CA PHE A 92 -11.04 3.39 15.15
C PHE A 92 -11.29 2.66 13.84
N GLN A 93 -10.21 2.52 13.08
CA GLN A 93 -10.10 1.59 11.98
C GLN A 93 -8.90 0.69 12.25
N ILE A 94 -9.12 -0.62 12.23
CA ILE A 94 -8.05 -1.62 12.23
C ILE A 94 -7.99 -2.27 10.87
N SER A 95 -6.78 -2.46 10.34
CA SER A 95 -6.57 -3.24 9.13
C SER A 95 -5.45 -4.24 9.29
N PHE A 96 -5.73 -5.47 8.89
CA PHE A 96 -4.77 -6.57 8.81
C PHE A 96 -4.34 -6.66 7.36
N ILE A 97 -3.06 -6.46 7.11
CA ILE A 97 -2.48 -6.38 5.77
C ILE A 97 -1.39 -7.45 5.67
N SER A 98 -1.53 -8.36 4.73
CA SER A 98 -0.45 -9.27 4.35
C SER A 98 0.17 -8.76 3.06
N MET A 99 1.48 -8.58 3.05
CA MET A 99 2.25 -8.17 1.89
C MET A 99 3.29 -9.22 1.54
N LEU A 100 3.54 -9.38 0.24
CA LEU A 100 4.72 -10.06 -0.28
C LEU A 100 5.65 -9.03 -0.90
N GLU A 101 6.93 -9.15 -0.61
CA GLU A 101 7.97 -8.34 -1.20
C GLU A 101 9.02 -9.24 -1.86
N GLU A 102 9.29 -9.01 -3.14
CA GLU A 102 10.46 -9.57 -3.82
C GLU A 102 11.60 -8.57 -3.79
N VAL A 103 12.72 -8.97 -3.18
CA VAL A 103 14.00 -8.22 -3.15
C VAL A 103 15.11 -9.19 -3.50
N ASN A 104 15.97 -8.85 -4.48
CA ASN A 104 17.09 -9.70 -4.90
C ASN A 104 16.65 -11.16 -5.19
N LYS A 105 15.52 -11.33 -5.89
CA LYS A 105 14.88 -12.63 -6.22
C LYS A 105 14.40 -13.46 -5.02
N LYS A 106 14.45 -12.94 -3.80
CA LYS A 106 13.89 -13.59 -2.61
C LYS A 106 12.54 -12.98 -2.28
N ILE A 107 11.57 -13.83 -1.98
CA ILE A 107 10.25 -13.38 -1.52
C ILE A 107 10.21 -13.41 0.00
N VAL A 108 9.80 -12.30 0.57
CA VAL A 108 9.54 -12.15 2.00
C VAL A 108 8.06 -11.85 2.19
N LYS A 109 7.44 -12.47 3.20
CA LYS A 109 6.07 -12.17 3.62
C LYS A 109 6.11 -11.29 4.86
N GLU A 110 5.33 -10.22 4.84
CA GLU A 110 5.13 -9.32 5.98
C GLU A 110 3.65 -9.26 6.32
N ASP A 111 3.29 -9.53 7.58
CA ASP A 111 1.95 -9.36 8.10
C ASP A 111 1.93 -8.14 9.04
N THR A 112 1.16 -7.12 8.67
CA THR A 112 1.07 -5.84 9.39
C THR A 112 -0.34 -5.64 9.95
N ILE A 113 -0.44 -5.26 11.22
CA ILE A 113 -1.68 -4.78 11.82
C ILE A 113 -1.58 -3.27 11.98
N ASN A 114 -2.40 -2.53 11.23
CA ASN A 114 -2.48 -1.08 11.36
C ASN A 114 -3.71 -0.71 12.18
N LEU A 115 -3.50 0.03 13.27
CA LEU A 115 -4.57 0.65 14.05
C LEU A 115 -4.52 2.16 13.85
N LYS A 116 -5.64 2.74 13.43
CA LYS A 116 -5.76 4.17 13.16
C LYS A 116 -6.95 4.76 13.92
N HIS A 117 -6.73 5.87 14.62
CA HIS A 117 -7.82 6.66 15.16
C HIS A 117 -8.47 7.49 14.04
N LEU A 118 -9.81 7.47 13.94
CA LEU A 118 -10.54 8.14 12.86
C LEU A 118 -10.45 9.66 12.91
N TYR A 119 -10.23 10.24 14.09
CA TYR A 119 -9.82 11.65 14.24
C TYR A 119 -8.63 12.03 13.33
N TRP A 120 -7.71 11.09 13.05
CA TRP A 120 -6.55 11.40 12.21
C TRP A 120 -6.87 11.42 10.72
N LYS A 121 -8.04 10.93 10.29
CA LYS A 121 -8.44 10.93 8.88
C LYS A 121 -8.57 12.35 8.32
N PHE A 122 -8.87 13.33 9.18
CA PHE A 122 -8.96 14.75 8.80
C PHE A 122 -7.60 15.36 8.44
N PHE A 123 -6.49 14.85 8.99
CA PHE A 123 -5.15 15.33 8.65
C PHE A 123 -4.67 14.84 7.28
N ASP A 124 -5.11 13.66 6.84
CA ASP A 124 -4.69 13.09 5.55
C ASP A 124 -5.36 13.74 4.33
N GLN A 125 -6.46 14.48 4.53
CA GLN A 125 -7.25 15.10 3.46
C GLN A 125 -7.01 16.62 3.32
N ALA A 126 -6.30 17.24 4.27
CA ALA A 126 -6.09 18.68 4.28
C ALA A 126 -4.86 19.09 3.43
N VAL A 127 -5.09 19.29 2.14
CA VAL A 127 -4.22 20.16 1.32
C VAL A 127 -4.75 21.58 1.46
N GLY A 128 -4.30 22.29 2.49
CA GLY A 128 -4.76 23.65 2.77
C GLY A 128 -4.63 23.98 4.25
N SER A 129 -3.89 25.05 4.54
CA SER A 129 -3.64 25.58 5.87
C SER A 129 -4.92 26.07 6.51
N ASP A 130 -5.59 25.20 7.26
CA ASP A 130 -6.39 25.48 8.46
C ASP A 130 -6.75 24.15 9.13
N ILE A 131 -5.72 23.36 9.40
CA ILE A 131 -5.87 22.18 10.23
C ILE A 131 -6.16 22.70 11.66
N LEU A 132 -7.38 22.46 12.14
CA LEU A 132 -7.75 22.56 13.56
C LEU A 132 -6.93 21.54 14.36
N TYR A 133 -5.65 21.85 14.59
CA TYR A 133 -4.77 21.11 15.46
C TYR A 133 -5.22 21.36 16.90
N ASP A 134 -6.14 20.51 17.36
CA ASP A 134 -6.55 20.48 18.75
C ASP A 134 -5.58 19.54 19.49
N LYS A 135 -4.64 20.15 20.22
CA LYS A 135 -3.64 19.43 21.01
C LYS A 135 -4.28 18.47 22.02
N GLY A 136 -5.42 18.84 22.59
CA GLY A 136 -6.16 18.01 23.55
C GLY A 136 -6.72 16.77 22.87
N LYS A 137 -7.50 16.94 21.80
CA LYS A 137 -8.06 15.81 21.02
C LYS A 137 -6.97 14.92 20.43
N THR A 138 -5.85 15.50 19.99
CA THR A 138 -4.69 14.75 19.49
C THR A 138 -4.11 13.88 20.60
N SER A 139 -3.82 14.43 21.78
CA SER A 139 -3.28 13.67 22.91
C SER A 139 -4.23 12.55 23.35
N THR A 140 -5.53 12.82 23.47
CA THR A 140 -6.55 11.81 23.79
C THR A 140 -6.58 10.71 22.74
N SER A 141 -6.59 11.05 21.45
CA SER A 141 -6.62 10.06 20.36
C SER A 141 -5.39 9.15 20.33
N ILE A 142 -4.21 9.67 20.69
CA ILE A 142 -2.98 8.86 20.84
C ILE A 142 -3.12 7.91 22.02
N HIS A 143 -3.52 8.43 23.19
CA HIS A 143 -3.72 7.63 24.39
C HIS A 143 -4.71 6.49 24.16
N ASP A 144 -5.85 6.79 23.54
CA ASP A 144 -6.90 5.83 23.22
C ASP A 144 -6.42 4.75 22.25
N THR A 145 -5.63 5.14 21.24
CA THR A 145 -5.01 4.21 20.29
C THR A 145 -4.02 3.26 20.98
N VAL A 146 -3.13 3.79 21.83
CA VAL A 146 -2.17 2.97 22.59
C VAL A 146 -2.89 2.01 23.53
N THR A 147 -3.96 2.48 24.19
CA THR A 147 -4.77 1.66 25.10
C THR A 147 -5.43 0.50 24.35
N LEU A 148 -6.03 0.76 23.19
CA LEU A 148 -6.63 -0.29 22.37
C LEU A 148 -5.58 -1.26 21.81
N ALA A 149 -4.43 -0.75 21.34
CA ALA A 149 -3.33 -1.58 20.87
C ALA A 149 -2.85 -2.56 21.94
N ARG A 150 -2.69 -2.09 23.19
CA ARG A 150 -2.35 -2.95 24.34
C ARG A 150 -3.39 -4.03 24.59
N LYS A 151 -4.68 -3.72 24.47
CA LYS A 151 -5.78 -4.71 24.60
C LYS A 151 -5.72 -5.76 23.49
N ILE A 152 -5.46 -5.36 22.25
CA ILE A 152 -5.33 -6.28 21.12
C ILE A 152 -4.14 -7.23 21.35
N VAL A 153 -2.97 -6.71 21.69
CA VAL A 153 -1.77 -7.52 21.93
C VAL A 153 -2.01 -8.54 23.05
N LYS A 154 -2.64 -8.13 24.16
CA LYS A 154 -2.99 -9.04 25.26
C LYS A 154 -3.94 -10.16 24.87
N ASN A 155 -4.80 -9.97 23.87
CA ASN A 155 -5.79 -10.97 23.46
C ASN A 155 -5.33 -11.83 22.26
N VAL A 156 -4.26 -11.44 21.55
CA VAL A 156 -3.76 -12.14 20.35
C VAL A 156 -2.55 -13.03 20.66
N PHE A 157 -1.79 -12.74 21.71
CA PHE A 157 -0.54 -13.44 22.06
C PHE A 157 -0.58 -14.18 23.42
N VAL A 158 -1.78 -14.56 23.87
CA VAL A 158 -1.99 -15.43 25.04
C VAL A 158 -2.48 -16.79 24.57
#